data_AF-A0A8T7J2H1-F1
#
_entry.id   AF-A0A8T7J2H1-F1
#
_cell.length_a   1.000
_cell.length_b   1.000
_cell.length_c   1.000
_cell.angle_alpha   90.00
_cell.angle_beta   90.00
_cell.angle_gamma   90.00
#
_symmetry.space_group_name_H-M   'P 1'
#
loop_
_entity.id
_entity.type
_entity.pdbx_description
1 polymer ?
#
loop_
_entity_poly.entity_id
_entity_poly.type
_entity_poly.pdbx_seq_one_letter_code
_entity_poly.pdbx_strand_id
1 'polypeptide(L)'
;MSETNIQLIKKLENVSACQLCANKLPLPPNPIVQIHSQAQILIIGQAPGLQTHQRNLPFKDQSGDRLRDWLGVNEQQFYNPELFAIMPMAFCYPGKAKSGSGDAPPPKICQQTWHNTLRTNMTNIKLTILIGSYAAKAYVENYHSLNVAIIQSDITNTVVLPHPSPRNNIWLKKNDWFETKTLPKVRQRLSEILDV
;
A
#
# COMPACT_ATOMS: atom_id res chain seq x y z
N MET A 1 26.58 7.33 4.49
CA MET A 1 25.39 6.66 3.92
C MET A 1 25.83 5.32 3.34
N SER A 2 25.09 4.23 3.54
CA SER A 2 25.42 2.91 2.97
C SER A 2 25.23 2.89 1.45
N GLU A 3 25.89 1.95 0.75
CA GLU A 3 25.75 1.79 -0.70
C GLU A 3 24.29 1.50 -1.10
N THR A 4 23.59 0.66 -0.34
CA THR A 4 22.15 0.37 -0.51
C THR A 4 21.30 1.64 -0.43
N ASN A 5 21.61 2.58 0.48
CA ASN A 5 20.87 3.83 0.59
C ASN A 5 21.07 4.72 -0.66
N ILE A 6 22.30 4.80 -1.17
CA ILE A 6 22.60 5.56 -2.39
C ILE A 6 21.87 4.96 -3.59
N GLN A 7 21.84 3.64 -3.71
CA GLN A 7 21.11 2.95 -4.79
C GLN A 7 19.60 3.19 -4.70
N LEU A 8 19.02 3.16 -3.50
CA LEU A 8 17.60 3.43 -3.29
C LEU A 8 17.23 4.86 -3.68
N ILE A 9 18.02 5.86 -3.28
CA ILE A 9 17.78 7.28 -3.64
C ILE A 9 17.74 7.45 -5.16
N LYS A 10 18.75 6.93 -5.88
CA LYS A 10 18.79 6.99 -7.36
C LYS A 10 17.58 6.31 -8.01
N LYS A 11 17.09 5.21 -7.44
CA LYS A 11 15.88 4.53 -7.93
C LYS A 11 14.64 5.37 -7.70
N LEU A 12 14.53 6.06 -6.56
CA LEU A 12 13.41 6.94 -6.28
C LEU A 12 13.40 8.18 -7.18
N GLU A 13 14.58 8.73 -7.52
CA GLU A 13 14.71 9.78 -8.54
C GLU A 13 14.14 9.30 -9.90
N ASN A 14 14.55 8.10 -10.35
CA ASN A 14 14.03 7.50 -11.59
C ASN A 14 12.52 7.23 -11.54
N VAL A 15 12.01 6.78 -10.39
CA VAL A 15 10.56 6.58 -10.19
C VAL A 15 9.83 7.92 -10.32
N SER A 16 10.32 8.98 -9.67
CA SER A 16 9.70 10.30 -9.70
C SER A 16 9.66 10.91 -11.10
N ALA A 17 10.65 10.61 -11.94
CA ALA A 17 10.74 11.07 -13.32
C ALA A 17 10.02 10.15 -14.34
N CYS A 18 9.40 9.06 -13.89
CA CYS A 18 8.83 8.05 -14.79
C CYS A 18 7.63 8.57 -15.60
N GLN A 19 7.73 8.50 -16.94
CA GLN A 19 6.68 8.93 -17.89
C GLN A 19 6.04 7.77 -18.69
N LEU A 20 6.38 6.50 -18.38
CA LEU A 20 6.03 5.34 -19.21
C LEU A 20 4.53 5.16 -19.49
N CYS A 21 3.65 5.65 -18.61
CA CYS A 21 2.20 5.55 -18.74
C CYS A 21 1.52 6.84 -19.21
N ALA A 22 2.25 7.91 -19.55
CA ALA A 22 1.69 9.23 -19.87
C ALA A 22 0.51 9.18 -20.85
N ASN A 23 0.65 8.44 -21.95
CA ASN A 23 -0.38 8.33 -23.00
C ASN A 23 -1.63 7.52 -22.61
N LYS A 24 -1.66 6.96 -21.40
CA LYS A 24 -2.75 6.11 -20.89
C LYS A 24 -3.46 6.69 -19.68
N LEU A 25 -2.92 7.75 -19.09
CA LEU A 25 -3.48 8.38 -17.90
C LEU A 25 -4.37 9.57 -18.28
N PRO A 26 -5.40 9.88 -17.49
CA PRO A 26 -6.22 11.07 -17.71
C PRO A 26 -5.55 12.37 -17.26
N LEU A 27 -4.49 12.27 -16.45
CA LEU A 27 -3.69 13.38 -15.92
C LEU A 27 -2.21 13.08 -16.17
N PRO A 28 -1.33 14.10 -16.18
CA PRO A 28 0.11 13.88 -16.28
C PRO A 28 0.62 12.86 -15.25
N PRO A 29 1.60 12.01 -15.57
CA PRO A 29 2.19 11.12 -14.59
C PRO A 29 2.67 11.88 -13.35
N ASN A 30 2.20 11.45 -12.19
CA ASN A 30 2.69 11.87 -10.88
C ASN A 30 2.89 10.60 -10.03
N PRO A 31 4.07 9.96 -10.11
CA PRO A 31 4.37 8.75 -9.35
C PRO A 31 4.48 9.05 -7.85
N ILE A 32 3.52 8.55 -7.08
CA ILE A 32 3.41 8.78 -5.64
C ILE A 32 3.80 7.50 -4.89
N VAL A 33 4.94 7.56 -4.22
CA VAL A 33 5.46 6.52 -3.31
C VAL A 33 6.07 7.20 -2.07
N GLN A 34 6.09 6.49 -0.93
CA GLN A 34 6.83 6.89 0.27
C GLN A 34 7.76 5.73 0.59
N ILE A 35 9.08 5.87 0.45
CA ILE A 35 9.99 4.75 0.67
C ILE A 35 11.27 5.27 1.32
N HIS A 36 11.73 4.57 2.35
CA HIS A 36 13.02 4.77 2.99
C HIS A 36 13.69 3.43 3.24
N SER A 37 15.02 3.40 3.33
CA SER A 37 15.75 2.17 3.60
C SER A 37 15.58 1.66 5.03
N GLN A 38 15.26 2.56 5.97
CA GLN A 38 14.98 2.19 7.37
C GLN A 38 13.55 1.72 7.61
N ALA A 39 12.64 1.89 6.64
CA ALA A 39 11.25 1.47 6.76
C ALA A 39 11.17 0.02 7.27
N GLN A 40 10.36 -0.19 8.30
CA GLN A 40 10.14 -1.51 8.88
C GLN A 40 8.82 -2.13 8.44
N ILE A 41 7.87 -1.32 7.98
CA ILE A 41 6.56 -1.75 7.52
C ILE A 41 6.35 -1.32 6.07
N LEU A 42 5.97 -2.25 5.20
CA LEU A 42 5.64 -1.97 3.80
C LEU A 42 4.12 -2.07 3.58
N ILE A 43 3.47 -1.00 3.16
CA ILE A 43 2.08 -1.00 2.72
C ILE A 43 2.03 -1.07 1.20
N ILE A 44 1.35 -2.07 0.65
CA ILE A 44 1.06 -2.19 -0.79
C ILE A 44 -0.45 -2.04 -1.01
N GLY A 45 -0.84 -0.86 -1.45
CA GLY A 45 -2.22 -0.51 -1.82
C GLY A 45 -2.51 -0.65 -3.31
N GLN A 46 -3.66 -0.13 -3.75
CA GLN A 46 -4.08 -0.20 -5.15
C GLN A 46 -3.38 0.86 -6.02
N ALA A 47 -3.82 2.11 -5.92
CA ALA A 47 -3.33 3.24 -6.70
C ALA A 47 -3.71 4.53 -5.95
N PRO A 48 -3.03 5.66 -6.19
CA PRO A 48 -3.51 6.94 -5.68
C PRO A 48 -4.85 7.30 -6.34
N GLY A 49 -5.78 7.83 -5.55
CA GLY A 49 -6.98 8.48 -6.07
C GLY A 49 -6.73 9.93 -6.52
N LEU A 50 -7.77 10.60 -7.02
CA LEU A 50 -7.66 11.97 -7.53
C LEU A 50 -7.15 12.98 -6.47
N GLN A 51 -7.64 12.89 -5.23
CA GLN A 51 -7.22 13.78 -4.15
C GLN A 51 -5.74 13.57 -3.79
N THR A 52 -5.31 12.31 -3.72
CA THR A 52 -3.91 11.94 -3.52
C THR A 52 -3.02 12.47 -4.64
N HIS A 53 -3.46 12.37 -5.89
CA HIS A 53 -2.75 12.93 -7.04
C HIS A 53 -2.55 14.46 -6.93
N GLN A 54 -3.58 15.19 -6.49
CA GLN A 54 -3.52 16.64 -6.32
C GLN A 54 -2.66 17.09 -5.14
N ARG A 55 -2.65 16.30 -4.04
CA ARG A 55 -1.94 16.63 -2.79
C ARG A 55 -0.53 16.07 -2.70
N ASN A 56 -0.18 15.14 -3.59
CA ASN A 56 1.09 14.43 -3.61
C ASN A 56 1.42 13.68 -2.30
N LEU A 57 0.39 13.17 -1.61
CA LEU A 57 0.53 12.49 -0.31
C LEU A 57 -0.30 11.20 -0.28
N PRO A 58 0.32 10.00 -0.17
CA PRO A 58 -0.40 8.73 -0.15
C PRO A 58 -1.48 8.67 0.93
N PHE A 59 -2.62 8.04 0.66
CA PHE A 59 -3.67 7.83 1.67
C PHE A 59 -4.12 9.12 2.40
N LYS A 60 -4.03 10.31 1.78
CA LYS A 60 -4.57 11.55 2.36
C LYS A 60 -6.05 11.73 1.99
N ASP A 61 -6.83 10.72 2.34
CA ASP A 61 -8.27 10.62 2.14
C ASP A 61 -8.94 9.79 3.26
N GLN A 62 -10.27 9.68 3.23
CA GLN A 62 -11.05 8.93 4.23
C GLN A 62 -10.67 7.45 4.33
N SER A 63 -10.18 6.84 3.24
CA SER A 63 -9.74 5.45 3.27
C SER A 63 -8.41 5.35 4.02
N GLY A 64 -7.54 6.35 3.91
CA GLY A 64 -6.33 6.48 4.72
C GLY A 64 -6.59 6.75 6.19
N ASP A 65 -7.57 7.59 6.53
CA ASP A 65 -7.99 7.84 7.91
C ASP A 65 -8.40 6.52 8.59
N ARG A 66 -9.29 5.77 7.94
CA ARG A 66 -9.72 4.44 8.41
C ARG A 66 -8.57 3.44 8.49
N LEU A 67 -7.64 3.48 7.54
CA LEU A 67 -6.47 2.60 7.59
C LEU A 67 -5.64 2.86 8.83
N ARG A 68 -5.35 4.14 9.14
CA ARG A 68 -4.60 4.50 10.35
C ARG A 68 -5.32 4.05 11.62
N ASP A 69 -6.65 4.22 11.68
CA ASP A 69 -7.46 3.72 12.78
C ASP A 69 -7.36 2.19 12.91
N TRP A 70 -7.43 1.45 11.81
CA TRP A 70 -7.27 -0.01 11.80
C TRP A 70 -5.89 -0.44 12.31
N LEU A 71 -4.85 0.21 11.83
CA LEU A 71 -3.46 -0.08 12.22
C LEU A 71 -3.13 0.42 13.64
N GLY A 72 -3.96 1.29 14.23
CA GLY A 72 -3.73 1.84 15.56
C GLY A 72 -2.54 2.81 15.61
N VAL A 73 -2.24 3.49 14.51
CA VAL A 73 -1.11 4.42 14.40
C VAL A 73 -1.59 5.84 14.13
N ASN A 74 -0.87 6.82 14.64
CA ASN A 74 -1.19 8.23 14.38
C ASN A 74 -0.66 8.69 13.01
N GLU A 75 -1.05 9.89 12.60
CA GLU A 75 -0.64 10.47 11.31
C GLU A 75 0.88 10.65 11.19
N GLN A 76 1.56 11.07 12.27
CA GLN A 76 3.00 11.27 12.29
C GLN A 76 3.76 9.96 12.07
N GLN A 77 3.33 8.87 12.71
CA GLN A 77 3.90 7.54 12.53
C GLN A 77 3.69 7.06 11.09
N PHE A 78 2.46 7.15 10.58
CA PHE A 78 2.09 6.65 9.25
C PHE A 78 2.85 7.35 8.11
N TYR A 79 3.08 8.66 8.26
CA TYR A 79 3.83 9.46 7.28
C TYR A 79 5.32 9.59 7.59
N ASN A 80 5.83 8.91 8.62
CA ASN A 80 7.27 8.78 8.82
C ASN A 80 7.83 7.73 7.84
N PRO A 81 8.63 8.13 6.83
CA PRO A 81 9.13 7.19 5.84
C PRO A 81 10.12 6.18 6.44
N GLU A 82 10.75 6.49 7.59
CA GLU A 82 11.61 5.55 8.30
C GLU A 82 10.84 4.44 9.01
N LEU A 83 9.53 4.60 9.26
CA LEU A 83 8.68 3.58 9.86
C LEU A 83 7.88 2.84 8.79
N PHE A 84 7.22 3.59 7.90
CA PHE A 84 6.32 3.08 6.87
C PHE A 84 6.82 3.41 5.47
N ALA A 85 7.03 2.38 4.67
CA ALA A 85 7.06 2.48 3.22
C ALA A 85 5.65 2.26 2.66
N ILE A 86 5.23 3.08 1.70
CA ILE A 86 3.96 3.00 0.99
C ILE A 86 4.26 2.90 -0.52
N MET A 87 3.98 1.74 -1.10
CA MET A 87 4.25 1.40 -2.49
C MET A 87 3.01 0.77 -3.14
N PRO A 88 2.11 1.57 -3.75
CA PRO A 88 0.88 1.05 -4.37
C PRO A 88 1.17 0.27 -5.66
N MET A 89 0.25 -0.60 -6.09
CA MET A 89 0.36 -1.38 -7.34
C MET A 89 0.50 -0.51 -8.60
N ALA A 90 -0.12 0.67 -8.61
CA ALA A 90 0.15 1.73 -9.58
C ALA A 90 0.54 3.01 -8.85
N PHE A 91 1.61 3.66 -9.31
CA PHE A 91 2.13 4.86 -8.66
C PHE A 91 1.41 6.14 -9.09
N CYS A 92 0.68 6.12 -10.19
CA CYS A 92 -0.06 7.27 -10.73
C CYS A 92 -1.58 7.05 -10.67
N TYR A 93 -2.36 8.12 -10.70
CA TYR A 93 -3.82 8.07 -10.73
C TYR A 93 -4.32 7.46 -12.05
N PRO A 94 -4.98 6.29 -12.04
CA PRO A 94 -5.37 5.60 -13.26
C PRO A 94 -6.65 6.16 -13.90
N GLY A 95 -7.28 7.16 -13.28
CA GLY A 95 -8.58 7.67 -13.71
C GLY A 95 -9.77 7.01 -13.00
N LYS A 96 -10.97 7.36 -13.45
CA LYS A 96 -12.22 6.77 -12.94
C LYS A 96 -12.48 5.40 -13.57
N ALA A 97 -13.07 4.49 -12.81
CA ALA A 97 -13.55 3.22 -13.32
C ALA A 97 -14.66 3.44 -14.37
N LYS A 98 -14.71 2.60 -15.41
CA LYS A 98 -15.74 2.64 -16.46
C LYS A 98 -17.17 2.49 -15.92
N SER A 99 -17.33 1.79 -14.80
CA SER A 99 -18.60 1.62 -14.10
C SER A 99 -19.09 2.90 -13.39
N GLY A 100 -18.29 3.98 -13.37
CA GLY A 100 -18.52 5.17 -12.55
C GLY A 100 -18.24 4.95 -11.06
N SER A 101 -18.00 3.71 -10.64
CA SER A 101 -17.75 3.36 -9.25
C SER A 101 -16.26 3.46 -8.91
N GLY A 102 -15.83 4.67 -8.54
CA GLY A 102 -14.50 4.91 -7.94
C GLY A 102 -13.39 4.95 -8.98
N ASP A 103 -12.17 4.60 -8.57
CA ASP A 103 -11.00 4.70 -9.43
C ASP A 103 -10.78 3.42 -10.27
N ALA A 104 -10.19 3.59 -11.44
CA ALA A 104 -9.84 2.51 -12.34
C ALA A 104 -8.87 1.52 -11.69
N PRO A 105 -8.86 0.25 -12.14
CA PRO A 105 -7.89 -0.73 -11.68
C PRO A 105 -6.44 -0.25 -11.92
N PRO A 106 -5.49 -0.61 -11.05
CA PRO A 106 -4.10 -0.24 -11.23
C PRO A 106 -3.53 -0.95 -12.46
N PRO A 107 -2.91 -0.24 -13.42
CA PRO A 107 -2.16 -0.89 -14.49
C PRO A 107 -0.95 -1.63 -13.91
N LYS A 108 -0.58 -2.77 -14.51
CA LYS A 108 0.56 -3.60 -14.05
C LYS A 108 1.95 -2.99 -14.30
N ILE A 109 2.03 -1.90 -15.08
CA ILE A 109 3.31 -1.34 -15.53
C ILE A 109 4.22 -0.95 -14.36
N CYS A 110 3.70 -0.28 -13.33
CA CYS A 110 4.50 0.12 -12.16
C CYS A 110 5.02 -1.12 -11.41
N GLN A 111 4.17 -2.13 -11.21
CA GLN A 111 4.57 -3.40 -10.61
C GLN A 111 5.71 -4.06 -11.37
N GLN A 112 5.56 -4.20 -12.69
CA GLN A 112 6.53 -4.89 -13.55
C GLN A 112 7.86 -4.12 -13.67
N THR A 113 7.80 -2.79 -13.69
CA THR A 113 8.99 -1.94 -13.87
C THR A 113 9.75 -1.70 -12.56
N TRP A 114 9.05 -1.42 -11.46
CA TRP A 114 9.67 -0.80 -10.27
C TRP A 114 9.64 -1.68 -9.01
N HIS A 115 8.62 -2.51 -8.80
CA HIS A 115 8.42 -3.12 -7.48
C HIS A 115 9.58 -4.02 -7.05
N ASN A 116 10.11 -4.88 -7.93
CA ASN A 116 11.22 -5.75 -7.57
C ASN A 116 12.47 -4.94 -7.19
N THR A 117 12.80 -3.96 -8.02
CA THR A 117 13.97 -3.09 -7.88
C THR A 117 13.91 -2.23 -6.60
N LEU A 118 12.72 -1.80 -6.18
CA LEU A 118 12.51 -1.06 -4.94
C LEU A 118 12.52 -2.00 -3.72
N ARG A 119 11.77 -3.11 -3.76
CA ARG A 119 11.64 -4.06 -2.63
C ARG A 119 12.95 -4.68 -2.20
N THR A 120 13.78 -5.06 -3.17
CA THR A 120 15.15 -5.58 -2.90
C THR A 120 16.04 -4.59 -2.15
N ASN A 121 15.69 -3.30 -2.10
CA ASN A 121 16.45 -2.25 -1.43
C ASN A 121 15.80 -1.82 -0.10
N MET A 122 14.60 -2.34 0.21
CA MET A 122 13.92 -2.16 1.49
C MET A 122 14.26 -3.36 2.39
N THR A 123 15.52 -3.44 2.84
CA THR A 123 16.05 -4.62 3.55
C THR A 123 15.56 -4.75 4.99
N ASN A 124 14.99 -3.68 5.56
CA ASN A 124 14.61 -3.62 6.97
C ASN A 124 13.13 -3.95 7.21
N ILE A 125 12.39 -4.33 6.17
CA ILE A 125 10.96 -4.61 6.27
C ILE A 125 10.73 -5.88 7.08
N LYS A 126 10.05 -5.71 8.22
CA LYS A 126 9.61 -6.77 9.14
C LYS A 126 8.17 -7.22 8.87
N LEU A 127 7.34 -6.35 8.28
CA LEU A 127 5.95 -6.66 7.94
C LEU A 127 5.53 -6.01 6.61
N THR A 128 4.93 -6.81 5.71
CA THR A 128 4.24 -6.31 4.52
C THR A 128 2.72 -6.38 4.72
N ILE A 129 2.02 -5.27 4.48
CA ILE A 129 0.56 -5.14 4.55
C ILE A 129 0.03 -5.02 3.12
N LEU A 130 -0.65 -6.06 2.65
CA LEU A 130 -1.28 -6.09 1.33
C LEU A 130 -2.73 -5.63 1.44
N ILE A 131 -3.08 -4.52 0.78
CA ILE A 131 -4.42 -3.94 0.88
C ILE A 131 -5.22 -4.23 -0.38
N GLY A 132 -6.31 -4.98 -0.21
CA GLY A 132 -7.26 -5.29 -1.27
C GLY A 132 -6.78 -6.36 -2.25
N SER A 133 -7.65 -6.69 -3.21
CA SER A 133 -7.47 -7.84 -4.10
C SER A 133 -6.31 -7.68 -5.09
N TYR A 134 -5.99 -6.46 -5.53
CA TYR A 134 -4.90 -6.24 -6.50
C TYR A 134 -3.53 -6.54 -5.88
N ALA A 135 -3.28 -6.06 -4.67
CA ALA A 135 -2.04 -6.35 -3.94
C ALA A 135 -1.98 -7.82 -3.54
N ALA A 136 -3.08 -8.37 -3.00
CA ALA A 136 -3.15 -9.78 -2.61
C ALA A 136 -2.90 -10.72 -3.80
N LYS A 137 -3.57 -10.51 -4.93
CA LYS A 137 -3.39 -11.33 -6.14
C LYS A 137 -1.96 -11.28 -6.70
N ALA A 138 -1.25 -10.19 -6.47
CA ALA A 138 0.11 -10.00 -6.96
C ALA A 138 1.18 -10.68 -6.08
N TYR A 139 0.91 -10.87 -4.79
CA TYR A 139 1.93 -11.24 -3.80
C TYR A 139 1.60 -12.46 -2.95
N VAL A 140 0.35 -12.90 -2.89
CA VAL A 140 -0.04 -14.11 -2.18
C VAL A 140 0.13 -15.31 -3.11
N GLU A 141 0.93 -16.26 -2.68
CA GLU A 141 1.07 -17.56 -3.37
C GLU A 141 -0.27 -18.31 -3.36
N ASN A 142 -0.61 -18.95 -4.48
CA ASN A 142 -1.87 -19.70 -4.63
C ASN A 142 -3.13 -18.88 -4.33
N TYR A 143 -3.12 -17.57 -4.63
CA TYR A 143 -4.26 -16.67 -4.39
C TYR A 143 -5.57 -17.23 -4.99
N HIS A 144 -6.58 -17.40 -4.14
CA HIS A 144 -7.91 -17.88 -4.53
C HIS A 144 -8.96 -16.75 -4.52
N SER A 145 -9.13 -16.12 -3.36
CA SER A 145 -10.01 -14.96 -3.19
C SER A 145 -9.48 -14.05 -2.09
N LEU A 146 -9.96 -12.80 -2.04
CA LEU A 146 -9.54 -11.85 -1.01
C LEU A 146 -9.91 -12.34 0.39
N ASN A 147 -11.12 -12.90 0.59
CA ASN A 147 -11.53 -13.42 1.90
C ASN A 147 -10.62 -14.56 2.37
N VAL A 148 -10.33 -15.51 1.48
CA VAL A 148 -9.42 -16.63 1.79
C VAL A 148 -8.03 -16.10 2.13
N ALA A 149 -7.52 -15.15 1.36
CA ALA A 149 -6.22 -14.53 1.61
C ALA A 149 -6.16 -13.79 2.96
N ILE A 150 -7.22 -13.08 3.36
CA ILE A 150 -7.30 -12.41 4.67
C ILE A 150 -7.32 -13.45 5.80
N ILE A 151 -8.08 -14.53 5.66
CA ILE A 151 -8.19 -15.57 6.69
C ILE A 151 -6.87 -16.34 6.86
N GLN A 152 -6.18 -16.61 5.76
CA GLN A 152 -4.95 -17.40 5.75
C GLN A 152 -3.67 -16.58 5.95
N SER A 153 -3.74 -15.24 5.95
CA SER A 153 -2.53 -14.42 6.03
C SER A 153 -1.78 -14.63 7.35
N ASP A 154 -0.48 -14.89 7.26
CA ASP A 154 0.42 -14.98 8.40
C ASP A 154 0.97 -13.59 8.76
N ILE A 155 0.47 -13.08 9.88
CA ILE A 155 0.79 -11.75 10.39
C ILE A 155 2.27 -11.55 10.76
N THR A 156 3.05 -12.63 10.85
CA THR A 156 4.48 -12.57 11.18
C THR A 156 5.24 -11.67 10.20
N ASN A 157 5.02 -11.90 8.89
CA ASN A 157 5.76 -11.23 7.81
C ASN A 157 4.84 -10.59 6.76
N THR A 158 3.63 -11.11 6.54
CA THR A 158 2.71 -10.58 5.51
C THR A 158 1.24 -10.73 5.91
N VAL A 159 0.56 -9.61 6.12
CA VAL A 159 -0.88 -9.58 6.40
C VAL A 159 -1.66 -9.04 5.21
N VAL A 160 -2.82 -9.63 4.95
CA VAL A 160 -3.75 -9.16 3.91
C VAL A 160 -4.92 -8.48 4.58
N LEU A 161 -5.25 -7.26 4.14
CA LEU A 161 -6.39 -6.51 4.62
C LEU A 161 -7.37 -6.23 3.46
N PRO A 162 -8.68 -6.11 3.72
CA PRO A 162 -9.61 -5.56 2.75
C PRO A 162 -9.28 -4.09 2.48
N HIS A 163 -9.82 -3.53 1.39
CA HIS A 163 -9.65 -2.09 1.16
C HIS A 163 -10.41 -1.28 2.23
N PRO A 164 -9.84 -0.20 2.80
CA PRO A 164 -10.49 0.63 3.83
C PRO A 164 -11.56 1.59 3.25
N SER A 165 -12.16 1.26 2.10
CA SER A 165 -13.18 2.09 1.46
C SER A 165 -14.52 1.96 2.20
N PRO A 166 -15.34 3.03 2.30
CA PRO A 166 -16.72 2.94 2.79
C PRO A 166 -17.58 1.88 2.09
N ARG A 167 -17.24 1.53 0.85
CA ARG A 167 -17.93 0.47 0.10
C ARG A 167 -17.83 -0.91 0.75
N ASN A 168 -16.81 -1.12 1.58
CA ASN A 168 -16.62 -2.38 2.30
C ASN A 168 -17.39 -2.46 3.62
N ASN A 169 -18.19 -1.45 4.01
CA ASN A 169 -18.96 -1.47 5.26
C ASN A 169 -19.90 -2.68 5.37
N ILE A 170 -20.55 -3.09 4.28
CA ILE A 170 -21.41 -4.28 4.27
C ILE A 170 -20.59 -5.55 4.52
N TRP A 171 -19.40 -5.63 3.93
CA TRP A 171 -18.48 -6.75 4.13
C TRP A 171 -18.00 -6.80 5.59
N LEU A 172 -17.61 -5.68 6.17
CA LEU A 172 -17.17 -5.57 7.57
C LEU A 172 -18.26 -6.03 8.52
N LYS A 173 -19.51 -5.59 8.31
CA LYS A 173 -20.65 -6.02 9.13
C LYS A 173 -20.91 -7.54 9.07
N LYS A 174 -20.65 -8.17 7.91
CA LYS A 174 -20.79 -9.63 7.74
C LYS A 174 -19.57 -10.43 8.24
N ASN A 175 -18.45 -9.75 8.49
CA ASN A 175 -17.17 -10.34 8.86
C ASN A 175 -16.61 -9.60 10.08
N ASP A 176 -17.39 -9.53 11.15
CA ASP A 176 -17.06 -8.86 12.42
C ASP A 176 -15.74 -9.37 13.05
N TRP A 177 -15.37 -10.62 12.77
CA TRP A 177 -14.08 -11.23 13.11
C TRP A 177 -12.89 -10.43 12.59
N PHE A 178 -13.03 -9.67 11.50
CA PHE A 178 -11.96 -8.81 11.00
C PHE A 178 -11.61 -7.74 12.04
N GLU A 179 -12.61 -7.03 12.55
CA GLU A 179 -12.39 -5.96 13.55
C GLU A 179 -12.13 -6.52 14.94
N THR A 180 -12.78 -7.62 15.32
CA THR A 180 -12.70 -8.18 16.68
C THR A 180 -11.55 -9.16 16.90
N LYS A 181 -11.00 -9.77 15.84
CA LYS A 181 -9.93 -10.78 15.94
C LYS A 181 -8.71 -10.47 15.09
N THR A 182 -8.89 -9.99 13.86
CA THR A 182 -7.75 -9.70 12.96
C THR A 182 -7.04 -8.41 13.33
N LEU A 183 -7.76 -7.29 13.44
CA LEU A 183 -7.14 -5.99 13.74
C LEU A 183 -6.37 -5.95 15.08
N PRO A 184 -6.84 -6.56 16.18
CA PRO A 184 -6.05 -6.61 17.41
C PRO A 184 -4.68 -7.28 17.23
N LYS A 185 -4.60 -8.36 16.45
CA LYS A 185 -3.32 -9.04 16.16
C LYS A 185 -2.43 -8.19 15.27
N VAL A 186 -2.99 -7.44 14.31
CA VAL A 186 -2.25 -6.49 13.47
C VAL A 186 -1.63 -5.40 14.32
N ARG A 187 -2.41 -4.80 15.22
CA ARG A 187 -1.96 -3.75 16.12
C ARG A 187 -0.87 -4.25 17.06
N GLN A 188 -1.03 -5.44 17.64
CA GLN A 188 0.00 -6.06 18.46
C GLN A 188 1.31 -6.22 17.67
N ARG A 189 1.24 -6.78 16.47
CA ARG A 189 2.43 -6.97 15.63
C ARG A 189 3.11 -5.65 15.25
N LEU A 190 2.33 -4.60 15.00
CA LEU A 190 2.86 -3.27 14.71
C LEU A 190 3.54 -2.64 15.93
N SER A 191 2.95 -2.75 17.11
CA SER A 191 3.53 -2.30 18.39
C SER A 191 4.89 -2.98 18.64
N GLU A 192 4.98 -4.31 18.43
CA GLU A 192 6.24 -5.06 18.52
C GLU A 192 7.32 -4.60 17.53
N ILE A 193 6.92 -4.09 16.36
CA ILE A 193 7.86 -3.64 15.33
C ILE A 193 8.33 -2.20 15.58
N LEU A 194 7.41 -1.37 16.05
CA LEU A 194 7.59 0.07 16.25
C LEU A 194 8.13 0.42 17.64
N ASP A 195 8.28 -0.56 18.52
CA ASP A 195 8.71 -0.41 19.91
C ASP A 195 7.85 0.60 20.71
N VAL A 196 6.52 0.54 20.53
CA VAL A 196 5.52 1.43 21.16
C VAL A 196 4.43 0.68 21.89
#